data_AF-X8CM58-F1
#
_entry.id   AF-X8CM58-F1
#
_cell.length_a   1.000
_cell.length_b   1.000
_cell.length_c   1.000
_cell.angle_alpha   90.00
_cell.angle_beta   90.00
_cell.angle_gamma   90.00
#
_symmetry.space_group_name_H-M   'P 1'
#
loop_
_entity.id
_entity.type
_entity.pdbx_description
1 polymer ?
#
loop_
_entity_poly.entity_id
_entity_poly.type
_entity_poly.pdbx_seq_one_letter_code
_entity_poly.pdbx_strand_id
1 'polypeptide(L)' 'MVILLHRPDAFERDDPRGGEADLILAKHRNGPTKTVTVAHQLHLSRFANMAR' A
#
# COMPACT_ATOMS: atom_id res chain seq x y z
N MET A 1 -5.04 13.83 8.63
CA MET A 1 -4.94 12.58 7.87
C MET A 1 -3.78 11.80 8.44
N VAL A 2 -3.91 10.49 8.66
CA VAL A 2 -2.77 9.61 8.99
C VAL A 2 -2.86 8.41 8.08
N ILE A 3 -1.77 8.14 7.36
CA ILE A 3 -1.64 7.00 6.45
C ILE A 3 -0.44 6.19 6.93
N LEU A 4 -0.66 4.91 7.18
CA LEU A 4 0.41 3.95 7.44
C LEU A 4 0.69 3.19 6.14
N LEU A 5 1.96 2.90 5.89
CA LEU A 5 2.40 2.09 4.75
C LEU A 5 2.78 0.71 5.27
N HIS A 6 2.22 -0.32 4.65
CA HIS A 6 2.61 -1.70 4.90
C HIS A 6 2.98 -2.37 3.58
N ARG A 7 4.16 -3.02 3.56
CA ARG A 7 4.67 -3.72 2.39
C ARG A 7 5.12 -5.12 2.83
N PRO A 8 4.31 -6.16 2.59
CA PRO A 8 4.62 -7.52 3.07
C PRO A 8 5.99 -8.01 2.57
N ASP A 9 6.29 -7.72 1.31
CA ASP A 9 7.55 -8.10 0.65
C ASP A 9 8.80 -7.32 1.14
N ALA A 10 8.64 -6.34 2.03
CA ALA A 10 9.77 -5.67 2.68
C ALA A 10 10.43 -6.54 3.75
N PHE A 11 9.66 -7.46 4.35
CA PHE A 11 10.14 -8.31 5.44
C PHE A 11 10.31 -9.77 4.97
N GLU A 12 9.42 -10.27 4.12
CA GLU A 12 9.51 -11.60 3.52
C GLU A 12 9.60 -11.49 2.00
N ARG A 13 10.81 -11.69 1.44
CA ARG A 13 11.07 -11.45 0.02
C ARG A 13 10.19 -12.28 -0.91
N ASP A 14 9.83 -13.49 -0.50
CA ASP A 14 9.07 -14.45 -1.30
C ASP A 14 7.58 -14.43 -0.91
N ASP A 15 7.11 -13.35 -0.26
CA ASP A 15 5.70 -13.14 0.08
C ASP A 15 4.84 -13.18 -1.21
N PRO A 16 3.70 -13.89 -1.20
CA PRO A 16 2.83 -14.00 -2.38
C PRO A 16 2.28 -12.66 -2.89
N ARG A 17 2.32 -11.60 -2.08
CA ARG A 17 1.94 -10.22 -2.42
C ARG A 17 3.12 -9.38 -2.87
N GLY A 18 4.19 -10.01 -3.35
CA GLY A 18 5.33 -9.33 -3.98
C GLY A 18 4.88 -8.31 -5.03
N GLY A 19 5.33 -7.07 -4.89
CA GLY A 19 4.90 -5.96 -5.75
C GLY A 19 3.64 -5.21 -5.29
N GLU A 20 3.02 -5.59 -4.16
CA GLU A 20 1.89 -4.87 -3.56
C GLU A 20 2.28 -4.06 -2.30
N ALA A 21 1.56 -2.98 -2.06
CA ALA A 21 1.62 -2.23 -0.82
C ALA A 21 0.22 -1.82 -0.35
N ASP A 22 0.04 -1.72 0.96
CA ASP A 22 -1.21 -1.26 1.57
C ASP A 22 -1.03 0.16 2.10
N LEU A 23 -1.84 1.08 1.59
CA LEU A 23 -2.05 2.40 2.16
C LEU A 23 -3.20 2.32 3.16
N ILE A 24 -2.86 2.23 4.44
CA ILE A 24 -3.83 2.11 5.52
C ILE A 24 -4.20 3.51 5.97
N LEU A 25 -5.37 3.99 5.57
CA LEU A 25 -5.92 5.26 6.04
C LEU A 25 -6.39 5.10 7.49
N ALA A 26 -5.46 5.17 8.43
CA ALA A 26 -5.70 4.91 9.85
C ALA A 26 -6.51 6.03 10.54
N LYS A 27 -6.42 7.28 10.04
CA LYS A 27 -7.20 8.40 10.57
C LYS A 27 -7.60 9.37 9.47
N HIS A 28 -8.91 9.56 9.31
CA HIS A 28 -9.51 10.52 8.40
C HIS A 28 -10.47 11.43 9.18
N ARG A 29 -10.15 12.72 9.31
CA ARG A 29 -10.94 13.66 10.15
C ARG A 29 -12.37 13.87 9.63
N ASN A 30 -12.53 13.89 8.31
CA ASN A 30 -13.77 14.28 7.63
C ASN A 30 -14.29 13.17 6.70
N GLY A 31 -14.01 11.90 6.99
CA GLY A 31 -14.44 10.79 6.13
C GLY A 31 -14.07 9.42 6.69
N PRO A 32 -14.39 8.34 5.95
CA PRO A 32 -14.12 6.99 6.40
C PRO A 32 -12.63 6.65 6.35
N THR A 33 -12.24 5.68 7.18
CA THR A 33 -10.96 4.97 7.10
C THR A 33 -11.10 3.77 6.16
N LYS A 34 -10.00 3.39 5.49
CA LYS A 34 -9.95 2.23 4.58
C LYS A 34 -8.51 1.81 4.35
N THR A 35 -8.29 0.55 4.06
CA THR A 35 -7.04 0.08 3.44
C THR A 35 -7.19 0.09 1.93
N VAL A 36 -6.25 0.74 1.24
CA VAL A 36 -6.18 0.77 -0.22
C VAL A 36 -4.93 0.03 -0.66
N THR A 37 -5.12 -1.11 -1.29
CA THR A 37 -4.02 -1.88 -1.89
C THR A 37 -3.62 -1.25 -3.23
N VAL A 38 -2.32 -1.09 -3.44
CA VAL A 38 -1.70 -0.49 -4.63
C VAL A 38 -0.54 -1.36 -5.10
N ALA A 39 -0.22 -1.29 -6.38
CA ALA A 39 1.02 -1.86 -6.90
C ALA A 39 2.17 -0.90 -6.59
N HIS A 40 3.29 -1.41 -6.07
CA HIS A 40 4.50 -0.61 -5.84
C HIS A 40 5.51 -0.84 -6.96
N GLN A 41 6.01 0.26 -7.52
CA GLN A 41 7.09 0.26 -8.51
C GLN A 41 8.22 1.12 -7.95
N LEU A 42 8.73 0.73 -6.78
CA LEU A 42 9.65 1.57 -6.00
C LEU A 42 11.01 1.78 -6.66
N HIS A 43 11.40 0.90 -7.60
CA HIS A 43 12.53 1.12 -8.50
C HIS A 43 12.35 2.35 -9.42
N LEU A 44 11.12 2.84 -9.57
CA LEU A 44 10.75 4.08 -10.25
C LEU A 44 10.16 5.13 -9.28
N SER A 45 10.31 4.89 -7.97
CA SER A 45 9.78 5.75 -6.89
C SER A 45 8.29 6.09 -7.04
N ARG A 46 7.46 5.13 -7.47
CA ARG A 46 6.01 5.35 -7.66
C ARG A 46 5.13 4.20 -7.20
N PHE A 47 3.85 4.51 -7.00
CA PHE A 47 2.76 3.56 -6.83
C PHE A 47 1.78 3.66 -8.01
N ALA A 48 1.13 2.55 -8.35
CA ALA A 48 0.14 2.47 -9.41
C ALA A 48 -1.15 1.84 -8.89
N ASN A 49 -2.27 2.13 -9.55
CA ASN A 49 -3.52 1.44 -9.30
C ASN A 49 -3.37 -0.06 -9.61
N MET A 50 -4.09 -0.89 -8.88
CA MET A 50 -4.25 -2.30 -9.25
C MET A 50 -4.95 -2.39 -10.61
N ALA A 51 -4.61 -3.43 -11.37
CA ALA A 51 -5.37 -3.76 -12.58
C ALA A 51 -6.85 -4.00 -12.21
N ARG A 52 -7.76 -3.57 -13.09
CA ARG A 52 -9.20 -3.77 -12.91
C ARG A 52 -9.65 -5.11 -13.46
#